data_AF-A0A4Q2XCR7-F1
#
_entry.id   AF-A0A4Q2XCR7-F1
#
_cell.length_a   1.000
_cell.length_b   1.000
_cell.length_c   1.000
_cell.angle_alpha   90.00
_cell.angle_beta   90.00
_cell.angle_gamma   90.00
#
_symmetry.space_group_name_H-M   'P 1'
#
loop_
_entity.id
_entity.type
_entity.pdbx_description
1 polymer ?
#
loop_
_entity_poly.entity_id
_entity_poly.type
_entity_poly.pdbx_seq_one_letter_code
_entity_poly.pdbx_strand_id
1 'polypeptide(L)'
;MPVTFAPRWKEELVCRMDGHAFIIEMTMGIAHVYLPDEAKWEAHAPDWAKGQWQRVLDDLERWCAGQSLPLTVDGNMWVHFEAEC
;
A
#
# COMPACT_ATOMS: atom_id res chain seq x y z
N MET A 1 34.69 -7.12 3.68
CA MET A 1 34.73 -5.74 3.16
C MET A 1 33.49 -5.01 3.68
N PRO A 2 33.58 -3.77 4.20
CA PRO A 2 32.52 -3.28 5.07
C PRO A 2 31.43 -2.54 4.28
N VAL A 3 30.25 -3.16 4.22
CA VAL A 3 28.99 -2.48 3.86
C VAL A 3 28.61 -1.54 5.01
N THR A 4 28.21 -0.31 4.70
CA THR A 4 27.75 0.64 5.73
C THR A 4 26.69 1.61 5.19
N PHE A 5 25.76 2.00 6.07
CA PHE A 5 24.42 2.47 5.74
C PHE A 5 24.05 3.84 6.36
N ALA A 6 22.79 4.26 6.07
CA ALA A 6 21.90 5.28 6.68
C ALA A 6 21.64 6.47 5.74
N PRO A 7 20.52 7.22 5.77
CA PRO A 7 19.28 7.16 6.59
C PRO A 7 18.09 6.40 5.93
N ARG A 8 16.98 6.21 6.69
CA ARG A 8 15.68 5.65 6.26
C ARG A 8 14.53 6.47 6.85
N TRP A 9 13.86 7.26 6.02
CA TRP A 9 12.51 7.75 6.30
C TRP A 9 11.64 7.26 5.14
N LYS A 10 10.48 6.68 5.43
CA LYS A 10 9.62 6.05 4.44
C LYS A 10 8.20 6.49 4.71
N GLU A 11 7.54 6.96 3.68
CA GLU A 11 6.21 7.52 3.76
C GLU A 11 5.23 6.43 3.34
N GLU A 12 4.36 6.10 4.29
CA GLU A 12 3.57 4.88 4.30
C GLU A 12 2.13 5.27 4.60
N LEU A 13 1.20 4.73 3.83
CA LEU A 13 -0.23 4.86 4.09
C LEU A 13 -0.72 3.60 4.79
N VAL A 14 -1.08 3.75 6.06
CA VAL A 14 -1.69 2.67 6.85
C VAL A 14 -3.17 2.57 6.49
N CYS A 15 -3.55 1.44 5.93
CA CYS A 15 -4.91 1.11 5.53
C CYS A 15 -5.49 0.08 6.48
N ARG A 16 -6.80 0.16 6.76
CA ARG A 16 -7.51 -0.80 7.63
C ARG A 16 -8.70 -1.39 6.89
N MET A 17 -8.80 -2.72 6.89
CA MET A 17 -9.89 -3.47 6.25
C MET A 17 -10.31 -4.61 7.17
N ASP A 18 -11.60 -4.62 7.55
CA ASP A 18 -12.24 -5.68 8.34
C ASP A 18 -11.49 -6.07 9.64
N GLY A 19 -10.86 -5.09 10.29
CA GLY A 19 -10.09 -5.30 11.53
C GLY A 19 -8.61 -5.61 11.33
N HIS A 20 -8.18 -5.86 10.09
CA HIS A 20 -6.78 -6.05 9.70
C HIS A 20 -6.19 -4.76 9.15
N ALA A 21 -4.87 -4.72 9.05
CA ALA A 21 -4.15 -3.59 8.51
C ALA A 21 -3.16 -4.01 7.41
N PHE A 22 -3.00 -3.13 6.44
CA PHE A 22 -1.95 -3.22 5.43
C PHE A 22 -1.37 -1.84 5.17
N ILE A 23 -0.14 -1.81 4.66
CA ILE A 23 0.64 -0.61 4.46
C ILE A 23 1.04 -0.55 3.00
N ILE A 24 0.76 0.59 2.36
CA ILE A 24 1.15 0.88 0.98
C ILE A 24 2.01 2.14 0.92
N GLU A 25 2.63 2.37 -0.23
CA GLU A 25 3.49 3.53 -0.45
C GLU A 25 2.68 4.81 -0.61
N MET A 26 3.16 5.88 0.02
CA MET A 26 2.66 7.24 -0.19
C MET A 26 3.85 8.19 -0.19
N THR A 27 4.02 9.08 -1.17
CA THR A 27 5.13 10.04 -1.16
C THR A 27 4.77 11.34 -0.43
N MET A 28 5.74 12.09 0.08
CA MET A 28 5.60 13.46 0.58
C MET A 28 6.19 14.49 -0.37
N GLY A 29 5.84 15.75 -0.14
CA GLY A 29 6.06 16.86 -1.07
C GLY A 29 4.80 17.09 -1.89
N ILE A 30 4.59 16.25 -2.90
CA ILE A 30 3.28 16.07 -3.54
C ILE A 30 2.77 14.72 -3.06
N ALA A 31 1.77 14.75 -2.19
CA ALA A 31 1.18 13.53 -1.66
C ALA A 31 0.63 12.69 -2.80
N HIS A 32 1.15 11.47 -2.99
CA HIS A 32 0.76 10.55 -4.07
C HIS A 32 0.69 9.15 -3.48
N VAL A 33 -0.41 8.45 -3.73
CA VAL A 33 -0.64 7.09 -3.23
C VAL A 33 -0.33 6.07 -4.32
N TYR A 34 0.34 4.99 -3.94
CA TYR A 34 0.67 3.91 -4.85
C TYR A 34 0.09 2.59 -4.35
N LEU A 35 -0.66 1.92 -5.21
CA LEU A 35 -1.18 0.58 -4.97
C LEU A 35 -0.41 -0.41 -5.88
N PRO A 36 0.05 -1.57 -5.38
CA PRO A 36 0.54 -2.61 -6.27
C PRO A 36 -0.57 -3.10 -7.21
N ASP A 37 -0.19 -3.64 -8.36
CA ASP A 37 -1.16 -4.32 -9.22
C ASP A 37 -1.76 -5.58 -8.55
N GLU A 38 -2.86 -6.07 -9.14
CA GLU A 38 -3.59 -7.23 -8.61
C GLU A 38 -2.70 -8.46 -8.51
N ALA A 39 -1.86 -8.71 -9.52
CA ALA A 39 -0.98 -9.87 -9.53
C ALA A 39 0.00 -9.88 -8.35
N LYS A 40 0.61 -8.74 -8.05
CA LYS A 40 1.52 -8.60 -6.91
C LYS A 40 0.80 -8.62 -5.58
N TRP A 41 -0.38 -8.02 -5.49
CA TRP A 41 -1.23 -8.12 -4.32
C TRP A 41 -1.53 -9.58 -4.01
N GLU A 42 -2.10 -10.33 -4.96
CA GLU A 42 -2.52 -11.73 -4.76
C GLU A 42 -1.33 -12.66 -4.47
N ALA A 43 -0.16 -12.38 -5.02
CA ALA A 43 1.06 -13.15 -4.75
C ALA A 43 1.55 -13.05 -3.30
N HIS A 44 1.27 -11.93 -2.62
CA HIS A 44 1.75 -11.63 -1.27
C HIS A 44 0.64 -11.54 -0.22
N ALA A 45 -0.62 -11.50 -0.64
CA ALA A 45 -1.77 -11.31 0.22
C ALA A 45 -1.95 -12.49 1.18
N PRO A 46 -2.19 -12.24 2.47
CA PRO A 46 -2.74 -13.24 3.38
C PRO A 46 -4.18 -13.58 2.96
N ASP A 47 -4.72 -14.67 3.51
CA ASP A 47 -6.01 -15.20 3.08
C ASP A 47 -7.19 -14.22 3.27
N TRP A 48 -7.11 -13.31 4.25
CA TRP A 48 -8.12 -12.26 4.44
C TRP A 48 -8.09 -11.16 3.37
N ALA A 49 -6.95 -10.97 2.69
CA ALA A 49 -6.74 -9.94 1.67
C ALA A 49 -6.85 -10.48 0.23
N LYS A 50 -6.73 -11.79 0.03
CA LYS A 50 -6.85 -12.41 -1.29
C LYS A 50 -8.25 -12.20 -1.87
N GLY A 51 -8.31 -11.89 -3.15
CA GLY A 51 -9.56 -11.56 -3.86
C GLY A 51 -10.21 -10.24 -3.42
N GLN A 52 -9.56 -9.44 -2.57
CA GLN A 52 -10.06 -8.14 -2.12
C GLN A 52 -9.44 -6.96 -2.88
N TRP A 53 -8.52 -7.22 -3.83
CA TRP A 53 -7.77 -6.15 -4.50
C TRP A 53 -8.70 -5.09 -5.14
N GLN A 54 -9.73 -5.51 -5.87
CA GLN A 54 -10.67 -4.58 -6.49
C GLN A 54 -11.43 -3.74 -5.45
N ARG A 55 -11.84 -4.33 -4.32
CA ARG A 55 -12.48 -3.59 -3.22
C ARG A 55 -11.54 -2.53 -2.65
N VAL A 56 -10.28 -2.88 -2.46
CA VAL A 56 -9.25 -1.95 -1.96
C VAL A 56 -9.02 -0.81 -2.96
N LEU A 57 -8.93 -1.11 -4.26
CA LEU A 57 -8.79 -0.09 -5.29
C LEU A 57 -9.98 0.88 -5.28
N ASP A 58 -11.21 0.37 -5.29
CA ASP A 58 -12.42 1.20 -5.29
C ASP A 58 -12.50 2.14 -4.07
N ASP A 59 -12.17 1.62 -2.87
CA ASP A 59 -12.18 2.41 -1.64
C ASP A 59 -11.03 3.43 -1.60
N LEU A 60 -9.87 3.06 -2.14
CA LEU A 60 -8.70 3.94 -2.21
C LEU A 60 -8.91 5.09 -3.21
N GLU A 61 -9.53 4.82 -4.36
CA GLU A 61 -9.92 5.86 -5.33
C GLU A 61 -10.87 6.89 -4.70
N ARG A 62 -11.87 6.43 -3.96
CA ARG A 62 -12.82 7.30 -3.24
C ARG A 62 -12.12 8.16 -2.19
N TRP A 63 -11.23 7.55 -1.41
CA TRP A 63 -10.48 8.28 -0.39
C TRP A 63 -9.55 9.32 -1.02
N CYS A 64 -8.78 8.93 -2.03
CA CYS A 64 -7.89 9.82 -2.78
C CYS A 64 -8.64 11.00 -3.41
N ALA A 65 -9.81 10.76 -4.02
CA ALA A 65 -10.67 11.83 -4.55
C ALA A 65 -11.10 12.83 -3.45
N GLY A 66 -11.47 12.34 -2.27
CA GLY A 66 -11.84 13.19 -1.13
C GLY A 66 -10.67 14.01 -0.56
N GLN A 67 -9.45 13.51 -0.68
CA GLN A 67 -8.23 14.19 -0.24
C GLN A 67 -7.53 15.00 -1.35
N SER A 68 -8.06 14.96 -2.58
CA SER A 68 -7.41 15.52 -3.79
C SER A 68 -5.99 14.97 -4.01
N LEU A 69 -5.82 13.66 -3.78
CA LEU A 69 -4.57 12.94 -3.95
C LEU A 69 -4.57 12.16 -5.28
N PRO A 70 -3.49 12.18 -6.07
CA PRO A 70 -3.29 11.23 -7.15
C PRO A 70 -3.07 9.80 -6.61
N LEU A 71 -3.56 8.83 -7.37
CA LEU A 71 -3.39 7.40 -7.15
C LEU A 71 -2.80 6.75 -8.41
N THR A 72 -1.77 5.92 -8.24
CA THR A 72 -1.19 5.11 -9.33
C THR A 72 -1.18 3.64 -8.95
N VAL A 73 -1.55 2.78 -9.89
CA VAL A 73 -1.35 1.32 -9.80
C VAL A 73 -0.06 0.95 -10.54
N ASP A 74 0.87 0.28 -9.86
CA ASP A 74 2.15 -0.13 -10.45
C ASP A 74 2.70 -1.42 -9.80
N GLY A 75 3.03 -2.43 -10.60
CA GLY A 75 3.54 -3.73 -10.14
C GLY A 75 4.91 -3.70 -9.45
N ASN A 76 5.64 -2.59 -9.49
CA ASN A 76 6.90 -2.42 -8.76
C ASN A 76 6.68 -1.95 -7.32
N MET A 77 5.50 -1.44 -6.99
CA MET A 77 5.16 -0.90 -5.66
C MET A 77 4.94 -2.04 -4.67
N TRP A 78 5.32 -1.87 -3.41
CA TRP A 78 5.14 -2.92 -2.41
C TRP A 78 3.89 -2.69 -1.56
N VAL A 79 3.43 -3.78 -0.96
CA VAL A 79 2.43 -3.79 0.11
C VAL A 79 2.99 -4.63 1.24
N HIS A 80 2.68 -4.24 2.48
CA HIS A 80 2.96 -5.03 3.66
C HIS A 80 1.69 -5.25 4.45
N PHE A 81 1.38 -6.52 4.71
CA PHE A 81 0.25 -6.91 5.53
C PHE A 81 0.72 -7.06 6.97
N GLU A 82 0.06 -6.37 7.90
CA GLU A 82 0.36 -6.56 9.32
C GLU A 82 -0.14 -7.94 9.76
N ALA A 83 0.68 -8.65 10.54
CA ALA A 83 0.28 -9.91 11.14
C ALA A 83 -0.76 -9.66 12.24
N GLU A 84 -1.76 -10.54 12.32
CA GLU A 84 -2.62 -10.61 13.49
C GLU A 84 -1.78 -10.95 14.72
N CYS A 85 -2.01 -10.24 15.83
CA CYS A 85 -1.36 -10.50 17.12
C CYS A 85 -1.89 -11.79 17.77
#